data_AF-A0A5C1WPN3-F1
#
_entry.id   AF-A0A5C1WPN3-F1
#
_cell.length_a   1.000
_cell.length_b   1.000
_cell.length_c   1.000
_cell.angle_alpha   90.00
_cell.angle_beta   90.00
_cell.angle_gamma   90.00
#
_symmetry.space_group_name_H-M   'P 1'
#
loop_
_entity.id
_entity.type
_entity.pdbx_description
1 polymer ?
#
loop_
_entity_poly.entity_id
_entity_poly.type
_entity_poly.pdbx_seq_one_letter_code
_entity_poly.pdbx_strand_id
1 'polypeptide(L)'
;MSATPLYPRILLILGAAIVALSLIWWWITYKDVIGYNYLSLPDAGLCLVSNSDICQLAKSLCRGTHPLAIVSYWSASLWIGVAALCASLATGTVRDA
;
A
#
# COMPACT_ATOMS: atom_id res chain seq x y z
N MET A 1 1.26 -32.14 18.27
CA MET A 1 1.00 -31.48 16.97
C MET A 1 -0.06 -30.43 17.20
N SER A 2 0.35 -29.24 17.62
CA SER A 2 -0.56 -28.12 17.89
C SER A 2 -1.11 -27.64 16.55
N ALA A 3 -2.41 -27.80 16.34
CA ALA A 3 -3.10 -27.22 15.18
C ALA A 3 -2.95 -25.70 15.27
N THR A 4 -2.02 -25.12 14.50
CA THR A 4 -1.99 -23.67 14.28
C THR A 4 -3.36 -23.28 13.73
N PRO A 5 -4.09 -22.35 14.36
CA PRO A 5 -5.31 -21.85 13.77
C PRO A 5 -4.96 -21.28 12.39
N LEU A 6 -5.63 -21.79 11.34
CA LEU A 6 -5.44 -21.34 9.96
C LEU A 6 -5.71 -19.84 9.82
N TYR A 7 -6.58 -19.30 10.66
CA TYR A 7 -7.05 -17.93 10.63
C TYR A 7 -5.94 -16.85 10.73
N PRO A 8 -5.09 -16.79 11.78
CA PRO A 8 -4.02 -15.79 11.86
C PRO A 8 -2.97 -15.95 10.76
N ARG A 9 -2.69 -17.18 10.30
CA ARG A 9 -1.79 -17.41 9.17
C ARG A 9 -2.35 -16.86 7.86
N ILE A 10 -3.63 -17.10 7.58
CA ILE A 10 -4.31 -16.56 6.39
C ILE A 10 -4.33 -15.03 6.46
N LEU A 11 -4.64 -14.45 7.63
CA LEU A 11 -4.67 -13.01 7.84
C LEU A 11 -3.29 -12.37 7.62
N LEU A 12 -2.23 -13.02 8.11
CA LEU A 12 -0.85 -12.56 7.93
C LEU A 12 -0.43 -12.59 6.45
N ILE A 13 -0.72 -13.69 5.74
CA ILE A 13 -0.42 -13.82 4.30
C ILE A 13 -1.19 -12.78 3.49
N LEU A 14 -2.49 -12.60 3.77
CA LEU A 14 -3.32 -11.60 3.09
C LEU A 14 -2.83 -10.18 3.39
N GLY A 15 -2.54 -9.85 4.64
CA GLY A 15 -2.00 -8.54 5.02
C GLY A 15 -0.69 -8.24 4.31
N ALA A 16 0.24 -9.20 4.28
CA ALA A 16 1.51 -9.07 3.57
C ALA A 16 1.31 -8.89 2.06
N ALA A 17 0.41 -9.67 1.45
CA ALA A 17 0.09 -9.57 0.04
C ALA A 17 -0.51 -8.19 -0.31
N ILE A 18 -1.42 -7.67 0.52
CA ILE A 18 -2.03 -6.35 0.32
C ILE A 18 -0.99 -5.24 0.44
N VAL A 19 -0.07 -5.31 1.41
CA VAL A 19 1.03 -4.34 1.53
C VAL A 19 1.93 -4.39 0.29
N ALA A 20 2.34 -5.58 -0.14
CA ALA A 20 3.19 -5.75 -1.32
C ALA A 20 2.51 -5.20 -2.60
N LEU A 21 1.25 -5.56 -2.83
CA LEU A 21 0.45 -5.04 -3.95
C LEU A 21 0.31 -3.53 -3.88
N SER A 22 0.15 -2.95 -2.69
CA SER A 22 0.05 -1.50 -2.51
C SER A 22 1.36 -0.78 -2.86
N LEU A 23 2.51 -1.34 -2.46
CA LEU A 23 3.83 -0.80 -2.82
C LEU A 23 4.08 -0.88 -4.32
N ILE A 24 3.74 -2.01 -4.95
CA ILE A 24 3.87 -2.20 -6.40
C ILE A 24 2.98 -1.20 -7.14
N TRP A 25 1.72 -1.05 -6.72
CA TRP A 25 0.80 -0.11 -7.33
C TRP A 25 1.31 1.32 -7.21
N TRP A 26 1.72 1.75 -6.01
CA TRP A 26 2.30 3.07 -5.80
C TRP A 26 3.52 3.32 -6.71
N TRP A 27 4.44 2.35 -6.80
CA TRP A 27 5.62 2.49 -7.65
C TRP A 27 5.23 2.68 -9.12
N ILE A 28 4.30 1.87 -9.64
CA ILE A 28 3.83 2.00 -11.02
C ILE A 28 3.17 3.36 -11.26
N THR A 29 2.42 3.91 -10.29
CA THR A 29 1.78 5.22 -10.39
C THR A 29 2.77 6.38 -10.41
N TYR A 30 3.79 6.37 -9.54
CA TYR A 30 4.66 7.53 -9.32
C TYR A 30 6.03 7.45 -10.00
N LYS A 31 6.45 6.28 -10.53
CA LYS A 31 7.80 6.11 -11.14
C LYS A 31 8.11 7.14 -12.22
N ASP A 32 7.13 7.49 -13.05
CA ASP A 32 7.35 8.39 -14.19
C ASP A 32 7.41 9.83 -13.69
N VAL A 33 6.58 10.20 -12.71
CA VAL A 33 6.56 11.52 -12.07
C VAL A 33 7.89 11.81 -11.36
N ILE A 34 8.47 10.80 -10.72
CA ILE A 34 9.80 10.84 -10.12
C ILE A 34 10.87 10.91 -11.21
N GLY A 35 10.77 10.06 -12.24
CA GLY A 35 11.74 9.99 -13.34
C GLY A 35 11.85 11.29 -14.15
N TYR A 36 10.73 12.01 -14.31
CA TYR A 36 10.68 13.31 -14.97
C TYR A 36 10.90 14.50 -14.03
N ASN A 37 11.25 14.27 -12.76
CA ASN A 37 11.49 15.34 -11.76
C ASN A 37 10.27 16.25 -11.49
N TYR A 38 9.05 15.79 -11.76
CA TYR A 38 7.83 16.52 -11.40
C TYR A 38 7.51 16.44 -9.90
N LEU A 39 7.97 15.37 -9.23
CA LEU A 39 7.81 15.18 -7.80
C LEU A 39 9.07 14.52 -7.22
N SER A 40 9.55 15.01 -6.07
CA SER A 40 10.72 14.42 -5.42
C SER A 40 10.39 13.04 -4.84
N LEU A 41 11.41 12.18 -4.70
CA LEU A 41 11.26 10.86 -4.08
C LEU A 41 10.64 10.92 -2.65
N PRO A 42 11.07 11.82 -1.74
CA PRO A 42 10.44 11.91 -0.42
C PRO A 42 8.98 12.40 -0.47
N ASP A 43 8.65 13.32 -1.37
CA ASP A 43 7.26 13.78 -1.55
C ASP A 43 6.37 12.67 -2.12
N ALA A 44 6.88 11.89 -3.07
CA ALA A 44 6.21 10.70 -3.56
C ALA A 44 6.01 9.67 -2.43
N GLY A 45 6.99 9.54 -1.52
CA GLY A 45 6.88 8.70 -0.33
C GLY A 45 5.74 9.14 0.60
N LEU A 46 5.49 10.44 0.74
CA LEU A 46 4.31 10.93 1.47
C LEU A 46 3.01 10.51 0.78
N CYS A 47 3.01 10.47 -0.56
CA CYS A 47 1.86 9.98 -1.34
C CYS A 47 1.58 8.49 -1.20
N LEU A 48 2.52 7.70 -0.65
CA LEU A 48 2.28 6.30 -0.30
C LEU A 48 1.39 6.20 0.95
N VAL A 49 1.62 7.05 1.94
CA VAL A 49 0.95 6.98 3.24
C VAL A 49 -0.24 7.94 3.36
N SER A 50 -0.31 8.99 2.55
CA SER A 50 -1.33 10.02 2.60
C SER A 50 -1.85 10.41 1.22
N ASN A 51 -3.08 10.91 1.15
CA ASN A 51 -3.67 11.53 -0.04
C ASN A 51 -3.71 13.06 0.15
N SER A 52 -2.63 13.76 -0.19
CA SER A 52 -2.55 15.22 -0.16
C SER A 52 -2.79 15.83 -1.55
N ASP A 53 -2.95 17.16 -1.60
CA ASP A 53 -3.18 17.89 -2.86
C ASP A 53 -2.03 17.72 -3.86
N ILE A 54 -0.78 17.61 -3.38
CA ILE A 54 0.38 17.32 -4.24
C ILE A 54 0.25 15.96 -4.94
N CYS A 55 -0.33 14.96 -4.28
CA CYS A 55 -0.54 13.63 -4.83
C CYS A 55 -1.67 13.62 -5.87
N GLN A 56 -2.72 14.42 -5.65
CA GLN A 56 -3.79 14.65 -6.62
C GLN A 56 -3.23 15.32 -7.88
N LEU A 57 -2.40 16.35 -7.70
CA LEU A 57 -1.75 17.07 -8.79
C LEU A 57 -0.83 16.14 -9.60
N ALA A 58 0.02 15.37 -8.93
CA ALA A 58 0.88 14.38 -9.58
C ALA A 58 0.09 13.36 -10.41
N LYS A 59 -1.02 12.84 -9.86
CA LYS A 59 -1.93 11.93 -10.57
C LYS A 59 -2.59 12.61 -11.78
N SER A 60 -2.91 13.90 -11.71
CA SER A 60 -3.54 14.63 -12.82
C SER A 60 -2.64 14.72 -14.06
N LEU A 61 -1.33 14.83 -13.87
CA LEU A 61 -0.33 14.84 -14.94
C LEU A 61 -0.29 13.50 -15.71
N CYS A 62 -0.54 12.38 -15.01
CA CYS A 62 -0.51 11.04 -15.60
C CYS A 62 -1.80 10.64 -16.33
N ARG A 63 -2.95 11.27 -16.02
CA ARG A 63 -4.27 10.87 -16.56
C ARG A 63 -4.38 10.99 -18.09
N GLY A 64 -3.54 11.79 -18.74
CA GLY A 64 -3.54 11.94 -20.19
C GLY A 64 -2.84 10.81 -20.95
N THR A 65 -1.99 10.03 -20.26
CA THR A 65 -1.08 9.07 -20.91
C THR A 65 -1.25 7.65 -20.38
N HIS A 66 -1.83 7.47 -19.19
CA HIS A 66 -1.96 6.18 -18.54
C HIS A 66 -3.42 5.77 -18.29
N PRO A 67 -3.71 4.45 -18.27
CA PRO A 67 -4.99 3.93 -17.84
C PRO A 67 -5.36 4.44 -16.43
N LEU A 68 -6.62 4.86 -16.25
CA LEU A 68 -7.13 5.34 -14.96
C LEU A 68 -6.91 4.35 -13.81
N ALA A 69 -6.96 3.05 -14.08
CA ALA A 69 -6.70 2.00 -13.09
C ALA A 69 -5.27 2.05 -12.52
N ILE A 70 -4.29 2.50 -13.31
CA ILE A 70 -2.90 2.61 -12.86
C ILE A 70 -2.70 3.91 -12.07
N VAL A 71 -3.41 4.97 -12.44
CA VAL A 71 -3.29 6.29 -11.82
C VAL A 71 -4.13 6.42 -10.54
N SER A 72 -5.00 5.45 -10.24
CA SER A 72 -5.95 5.50 -9.12
C SER A 72 -5.40 5.06 -7.76
N TYR A 73 -4.09 5.11 -7.53
CA TYR A 73 -3.52 4.75 -6.23
C TYR A 73 -4.17 5.53 -5.07
N TRP A 74 -4.48 4.80 -4.00
CA TRP A 74 -5.11 5.28 -2.78
C TRP A 74 -4.34 4.76 -1.55
N SER A 75 -3.90 5.65 -0.67
CA SER A 75 -3.13 5.27 0.54
C SER A 75 -3.88 4.31 1.48
N ALA A 76 -5.21 4.28 1.42
CA ALA A 76 -6.04 3.37 2.20
C ALA A 76 -5.69 1.88 1.97
N SER A 77 -5.27 1.48 0.77
CA SER A 77 -4.89 0.09 0.50
C SER A 77 -3.69 -0.36 1.33
N LEU A 78 -2.69 0.51 1.49
CA LEU A 78 -1.54 0.27 2.35
C LEU A 78 -1.99 0.09 3.80
N TRP A 79 -2.81 1.01 4.30
CA TRP A 79 -3.28 0.98 5.68
C TRP A 79 -4.15 -0.24 6.00
N ILE A 80 -4.94 -0.72 5.05
CA ILE A 80 -5.69 -1.99 5.19
C ILE A 80 -4.72 -3.16 5.38
N GLY A 81 -3.67 -3.24 4.56
CA GLY A 81 -2.64 -4.27 4.69
C GLY A 81 -1.90 -4.20 6.03
N VAL A 82 -1.49 -3.00 6.44
CA VAL A 82 -0.82 -2.76 7.73
C VAL A 82 -1.74 -3.14 8.90
N ALA A 83 -3.00 -2.72 8.88
CA ALA A 83 -3.97 -3.07 9.92
C ALA A 83 -4.19 -4.59 10.01
N ALA A 84 -4.29 -5.29 8.87
CA ALA A 84 -4.39 -6.73 8.82
C ALA A 84 -3.15 -7.43 9.40
N LEU A 85 -1.95 -6.92 9.10
CA LEU A 85 -0.72 -7.41 9.71
C LEU A 85 -0.72 -7.18 11.21
N CYS A 86 -1.00 -5.96 11.70
CA CYS A 86 -1.08 -5.68 13.13
C CYS A 86 -2.10 -6.59 13.86
N ALA A 87 -3.28 -6.80 13.26
CA ALA A 87 -4.29 -7.70 13.79
C ALA A 87 -3.80 -9.17 13.84
N SER A 88 -3.04 -9.61 12.84
CA SER A 88 -2.47 -10.96 12.82
C SER A 88 -1.43 -11.18 13.94
N LEU A 89 -0.61 -10.17 14.24
CA LEU A 89 0.33 -10.23 15.36
C LEU A 89 -0.39 -10.18 16.72
N ALA A 90 -1.39 -9.32 16.88
CA ALA A 90 -2.17 -9.22 18.12
C ALA A 90 -2.93 -10.52 18.42
N THR A 91 -3.53 -11.14 17.41
CA THR A 91 -4.26 -12.43 17.59
C THR A 91 -3.33 -13.63 17.76
N GLY A 92 -2.11 -13.57 17.21
CA GLY A 92 -1.07 -14.57 17.47
C GLY A 92 -0.58 -14.54 18.92
N THR A 93 -0.18 -13.37 19.40
CA THR A 93 0.35 -13.17 20.77
C THR A 93 -0.68 -13.45 21.87
N VAL A 94 -1.95 -13.07 21.68
CA VAL A 94 -3.04 -13.36 22.63
C VAL A 94 -3.29 -14.87 22.80
N ARG A 95 -2.95 -15.70 21.80
CA ARG A 95 -3.13 -17.15 21.89
C ARG A 95 -2.00 -17.84 22.67
N ASP A 96 -0.85 -17.19 22.80
CA ASP A 96 0.35 -17.73 23.45
C ASP A 96 0.49 -17.28 24.93
N ALA A 97 -0.41 -16.40 25.41
CA ALA A 97 -0.48 -15.90 26.79
C ALA A 97 -1.59 -16.58 27.60
#